data_AF-A0A9X2ISJ5-F1
#
_entry.id   AF-A0A9X2ISJ5-F1
#
_cell.length_a   1.000
_cell.length_b   1.000
_cell.length_c   1.000
_cell.angle_alpha   90.00
_cell.angle_beta   90.00
_cell.angle_gamma   90.00
#
_symmetry.space_group_name_H-M   'P 1'
#
loop_
_entity.id
_entity.type
_entity.pdbx_description
1 polymer ?
#
loop_
_entity_poly.entity_id
_entity_poly.type
_entity_poly.pdbx_seq_one_letter_code
_entity_poly.pdbx_strand_id
1 'polypeptide(L)'
;MGAEQRAEWRELRRERERLRARLVRKPLDLAVRTELAASYRADDHLDQAGRWGLLVPGGTTELERRLFARTVARTGDPTRERVQRLILLPEGHLGAEEQALVAFDQLLEEERVALERERTPEPRRADGLTRQLDSAAGIMLGALGFLAALTAVLASVNAFLGGADARMITRVGFLLMLIPLSIWAAISTAVRLSGRRWFRAGVTAAILVCAVLLLGWLGPRADALLPWETE
;
A
#
# COMPACT_ATOMS: atom_id res chain seq x y z
N MET A 1 6.39 -34.04 11.17
CA MET A 1 6.42 -35.03 10.06
C MET A 1 7.20 -36.26 10.50
N GLY A 2 6.58 -37.44 10.47
CA GLY A 2 7.19 -38.72 10.89
C GLY A 2 8.25 -39.23 9.91
N ALA A 3 9.01 -40.26 10.31
CA ALA A 3 10.02 -40.88 9.42
C ALA A 3 9.40 -41.55 8.19
N GLU A 4 8.23 -42.15 8.36
CA GLU A 4 7.42 -42.78 7.32
C GLU A 4 6.92 -41.76 6.29
N GLN A 5 6.29 -40.67 6.75
CA GLN A 5 5.87 -39.56 5.88
C GLN A 5 7.03 -38.97 5.07
N ARG A 6 8.24 -38.89 5.65
CA ARG A 6 9.44 -38.46 4.91
C ARG A 6 9.87 -39.47 3.86
N ALA A 7 9.70 -40.77 4.10
CA ALA A 7 10.03 -41.80 3.13
C ALA A 7 9.06 -41.76 1.94
N GLU A 8 7.76 -41.68 2.21
CA GLU A 8 6.70 -41.53 1.21
C GLU A 8 6.92 -40.29 0.34
N TRP A 9 7.17 -39.13 0.95
CA TRP A 9 7.44 -37.89 0.20
C TRP A 9 8.67 -38.00 -0.72
N ARG A 10 9.73 -38.69 -0.28
CA ARG A 10 10.93 -38.92 -1.11
C ARG A 10 10.65 -39.89 -2.26
N GLU A 11 9.81 -40.89 -2.04
CA GLU A 11 9.37 -41.80 -3.10
C GLU A 11 8.55 -41.08 -4.16
N LEU A 12 7.53 -40.32 -3.74
CA LEU A 12 6.71 -39.50 -4.62
C LEU A 12 7.55 -38.50 -5.45
N ARG A 13 8.53 -37.86 -4.80
CA ARG A 13 9.47 -36.96 -5.48
C ARG A 13 10.28 -37.69 -6.55
N ARG A 14 10.83 -38.87 -6.23
CA ARG A 14 11.59 -39.69 -7.18
C ARG A 14 10.73 -40.12 -8.36
N GLU A 15 9.47 -40.46 -8.12
CA GLU A 15 8.55 -40.84 -9.19
C GLU A 15 8.24 -39.67 -10.12
N ARG A 16 7.92 -38.49 -9.58
CA ARG A 16 7.76 -37.25 -10.38
C ARG A 16 9.02 -36.89 -11.18
N GLU A 17 10.21 -37.14 -10.63
CA GLU A 17 11.49 -36.94 -11.33
C GLU A 17 11.65 -37.93 -12.51
N ARG A 18 11.29 -39.20 -12.33
CA ARG A 18 11.29 -40.20 -13.41
C ARG A 18 10.31 -39.84 -14.54
N LEU A 19 9.09 -39.44 -14.20
CA LEU A 19 8.08 -39.00 -15.18
C LEU A 19 8.58 -37.77 -15.97
N ARG A 20 9.17 -36.78 -15.29
CA ARG A 20 9.78 -35.61 -15.95
C ARG A 20 10.94 -36.01 -16.89
N ALA A 21 11.81 -36.92 -16.47
CA ALA A 21 12.89 -37.44 -17.31
C ALA A 21 12.37 -38.21 -18.55
N ARG A 22 11.19 -38.80 -18.47
CA ARG A 22 10.50 -39.39 -19.63
C ARG A 22 9.96 -38.30 -20.57
N LEU A 23 9.37 -37.23 -20.05
CA LEU A 23 8.90 -36.10 -20.87
C LEU A 23 10.03 -35.37 -21.60
N VAL A 24 11.23 -35.31 -21.04
CA VAL A 24 12.40 -34.76 -21.77
C VAL A 24 12.67 -35.54 -23.07
N ARG A 25 12.48 -36.87 -23.06
CA ARG A 25 12.70 -37.73 -24.24
C ARG A 25 11.47 -37.82 -25.15
N LYS A 26 10.27 -37.74 -24.57
CA LYS A 26 8.98 -37.80 -25.26
C LYS A 26 8.06 -36.68 -24.77
N PRO A 27 8.25 -35.43 -25.23
CA PRO A 27 7.51 -34.27 -24.75
C PRO A 27 5.99 -34.37 -24.91
N LEU A 28 5.52 -35.10 -25.90
CA LEU A 28 4.11 -35.27 -26.24
C LEU A 28 3.49 -36.56 -25.68
N ASP A 29 4.15 -37.21 -24.70
CA ASP A 29 3.61 -38.39 -24.02
C ASP A 29 2.45 -37.98 -23.08
N LEU A 30 1.23 -37.94 -23.64
CA LEU A 30 0.02 -37.47 -22.95
C LEU A 30 -0.32 -38.32 -21.72
N ALA A 31 0.00 -39.61 -21.74
CA ALA A 31 -0.22 -40.50 -20.60
C ALA A 31 0.66 -40.08 -19.40
N VAL A 32 1.94 -39.80 -19.65
CA VAL A 32 2.87 -39.32 -18.62
C VAL A 32 2.48 -37.94 -18.11
N ARG A 33 2.04 -37.05 -18.99
CA ARG A 33 1.51 -35.73 -18.59
C ARG A 33 0.29 -35.85 -17.69
N THR A 34 -0.62 -36.75 -18.02
CA THR A 34 -1.82 -37.04 -17.23
C THR A 34 -1.45 -37.59 -15.85
N GLU A 35 -0.54 -38.56 -15.78
CA GLU A 35 -0.06 -39.15 -14.53
C GLU A 35 0.64 -38.11 -13.65
N LEU A 36 1.50 -37.28 -14.25
CA LEU A 36 2.21 -36.22 -13.53
C LEU A 36 1.23 -35.16 -12.99
N ALA A 37 0.25 -34.74 -13.80
CA ALA A 37 -0.79 -33.81 -13.37
C ALA A 37 -1.65 -34.39 -12.23
N ALA A 38 -2.07 -35.66 -12.34
CA ALA A 38 -2.83 -36.36 -11.30
C ALA A 38 -2.02 -36.48 -10.00
N SER A 39 -0.72 -36.79 -10.10
CA SER A 39 0.18 -36.85 -8.95
C SER A 39 0.24 -35.50 -8.23
N TYR A 40 0.40 -34.38 -8.94
CA TYR A 40 0.42 -33.05 -8.31
C TYR A 40 -0.93 -32.64 -7.72
N ARG A 41 -2.03 -33.02 -8.38
CA ARG A 41 -3.39 -32.79 -7.88
C ARG A 41 -3.64 -33.52 -6.55
N ALA A 42 -3.11 -34.73 -6.38
CA ALA A 42 -3.24 -35.48 -5.13
C ALA A 42 -2.58 -34.78 -3.92
N ASP A 43 -1.60 -33.90 -4.14
CA ASP A 43 -0.92 -33.10 -3.12
C ASP A 43 -1.43 -31.63 -3.07
N ASP A 44 -2.56 -31.32 -3.73
CA ASP A 44 -3.12 -29.96 -3.82
C ASP A 44 -2.20 -28.91 -4.49
N HIS A 45 -1.23 -29.36 -5.30
CA HIS A 45 -0.36 -28.50 -6.10
C HIS A 45 -1.00 -28.20 -7.46
N LEU A 46 -2.11 -27.46 -7.44
CA LEU A 46 -2.96 -27.21 -8.61
C LEU A 46 -2.27 -26.43 -9.74
N ASP A 47 -1.32 -25.55 -9.42
CA ASP A 47 -0.49 -24.84 -10.40
C ASP A 47 0.41 -25.81 -11.19
N GLN A 48 0.97 -26.81 -10.51
CA GLN A 48 1.77 -27.86 -11.17
C GLN A 48 0.87 -28.83 -11.94
N ALA A 49 -0.31 -29.15 -11.42
CA ALA A 49 -1.30 -29.93 -12.16
C ALA A 49 -1.68 -29.24 -13.49
N GLY A 50 -1.93 -27.92 -13.44
CA GLY A 50 -2.16 -27.09 -14.62
C GLY A 50 -0.99 -27.11 -15.60
N ARG A 51 0.25 -26.95 -15.11
CA ARG A 51 1.47 -27.01 -15.92
C ARG A 51 1.61 -28.31 -16.70
N TRP A 52 1.47 -29.45 -16.04
CA TRP A 52 1.73 -30.75 -16.67
C TRP A 52 0.57 -31.21 -17.54
N GLY A 53 -0.66 -30.90 -17.15
CA GLY A 53 -1.87 -31.24 -17.89
C GLY A 53 -2.19 -30.30 -19.06
N LEU A 54 -1.46 -29.19 -19.24
CA LEU A 54 -1.80 -28.15 -20.23
C LEU A 54 -2.01 -28.68 -21.65
N LEU A 55 -1.18 -29.63 -22.09
CA LEU A 55 -1.25 -30.21 -23.44
C LEU A 55 -2.20 -31.41 -23.54
N VAL A 56 -2.80 -31.85 -22.44
CA VAL A 56 -3.73 -32.98 -22.43
C VAL A 56 -5.14 -32.44 -22.68
N PRO A 57 -5.81 -32.85 -23.77
CA PRO A 57 -7.19 -32.41 -24.04
C PRO A 57 -8.11 -32.76 -22.87
N GLY A 58 -8.74 -31.74 -22.26
CA GLY A 58 -9.58 -31.92 -21.07
C GLY A 58 -8.84 -32.35 -19.78
N GLY A 59 -7.51 -32.38 -19.78
CA GLY A 59 -6.70 -32.84 -18.65
C GLY A 59 -6.51 -31.83 -17.51
N THR A 60 -6.97 -30.59 -17.71
CA THR A 60 -6.90 -29.51 -16.72
C THR A 60 -8.26 -28.86 -16.47
N THR A 61 -8.47 -28.43 -15.24
CA THR A 61 -9.58 -27.53 -14.88
C THR A 61 -9.23 -26.07 -15.18
N GLU A 62 -10.24 -25.21 -15.23
CA GLU A 62 -10.04 -23.76 -15.39
C GLU A 62 -9.21 -23.16 -14.24
N LEU A 63 -9.45 -23.62 -13.01
CA LEU A 63 -8.71 -23.18 -11.83
C LEU A 63 -7.22 -23.55 -11.92
N GLU A 64 -6.91 -24.79 -12.33
CA GLU A 64 -5.53 -25.25 -12.50
C GLU A 64 -4.78 -24.43 -13.56
N ARG A 65 -5.43 -24.14 -14.70
CA ARG A 65 -4.85 -23.29 -15.75
C ARG A 65 -4.59 -21.87 -15.26
N ARG A 66 -5.55 -21.26 -14.54
CA ARG A 66 -5.40 -19.92 -13.96
C ARG A 66 -4.28 -19.84 -12.94
N LEU A 67 -4.18 -20.81 -12.04
CA LEU A 67 -3.10 -20.84 -11.04
C LEU A 67 -1.73 -21.01 -11.69
N PHE A 68 -1.63 -21.82 -12.73
CA PHE A 68 -0.40 -21.93 -13.51
C PHE A 68 -0.06 -20.61 -14.22
N ALA A 69 -1.01 -20.00 -14.94
CA ALA A 69 -0.86 -18.71 -15.61
C ALA A 69 -0.41 -17.60 -14.64
N ARG A 70 -1.07 -17.49 -13.48
CA ARG A 70 -0.72 -16.53 -12.42
C ARG A 70 0.69 -16.76 -11.88
N THR A 71 1.11 -18.02 -11.76
CA THR A 71 2.48 -18.37 -11.33
C THR A 71 3.51 -17.94 -12.36
N VAL A 72 3.26 -18.17 -13.66
CA VAL A 72 4.14 -17.71 -14.74
C VAL A 72 4.22 -16.19 -14.76
N ALA A 73 3.09 -15.49 -14.77
CA ALA A 73 3.02 -14.03 -14.81
C ALA A 73 3.77 -13.37 -13.62
N ARG A 74 3.71 -13.97 -12.42
CA ARG A 74 4.42 -13.45 -11.24
C ARG A 74 5.94 -13.47 -11.39
N THR A 75 6.49 -14.40 -12.16
CA THR A 75 7.94 -14.61 -12.33
C THR A 75 8.59 -13.75 -13.42
N GLY A 76 7.83 -12.82 -14.03
CA GLY A 76 8.38 -11.61 -14.66
C GLY A 76 8.73 -11.67 -16.15
N ASP A 77 8.49 -12.80 -16.83
CA ASP A 77 8.67 -12.88 -18.29
C ASP A 77 7.75 -13.96 -18.88
N PRO A 78 6.50 -13.62 -19.28
CA PRO A 78 5.50 -14.57 -19.78
C PRO A 78 5.67 -14.88 -21.29
N THR A 79 6.89 -15.07 -21.76
CA THR A 79 7.16 -15.45 -23.15
C THR A 79 6.69 -16.87 -23.46
N ARG A 80 6.22 -17.11 -24.69
CA ARG A 80 5.80 -18.43 -25.15
C ARG A 80 6.93 -19.45 -25.03
N GLU A 81 8.15 -19.06 -25.35
CA GLU A 81 9.37 -19.87 -25.23
C GLU A 81 9.63 -20.27 -23.77
N ARG A 82 9.33 -19.40 -22.81
CA ARG A 82 9.41 -19.74 -21.39
C ARG A 82 8.32 -20.74 -21.00
N VAL A 83 7.08 -20.54 -21.43
CA VAL A 83 5.98 -21.48 -21.17
C VAL A 83 6.33 -22.86 -21.72
N GLN A 84 6.81 -22.94 -22.97
CA GLN A 84 7.28 -24.17 -23.60
C GLN A 84 8.39 -24.86 -22.79
N ARG A 85 9.42 -24.12 -22.35
CA ARG A 85 10.46 -24.66 -21.47
C ARG A 85 9.92 -25.15 -20.14
N LEU A 86 8.96 -24.44 -19.54
CA LEU A 86 8.32 -24.87 -18.29
C LEU A 86 7.57 -26.19 -18.49
N ILE A 87 6.86 -26.39 -19.60
CA ILE A 87 6.13 -27.63 -19.86
C ILE A 87 6.97 -28.71 -20.55
N LEU A 88 8.30 -28.50 -20.66
CA LEU A 88 9.25 -29.38 -21.35
C LEU A 88 8.91 -29.67 -22.81
N LEU A 89 8.33 -28.70 -23.52
CA LEU A 89 8.05 -28.78 -24.96
C LEU A 89 9.19 -28.10 -25.74
N PRO A 90 9.87 -28.79 -26.68
CA PRO A 90 10.89 -28.18 -27.53
C PRO A 90 10.29 -27.13 -28.48
N GLU A 91 11.08 -26.11 -28.81
CA GLU A 91 10.73 -25.11 -29.82
C GLU A 91 10.42 -25.80 -31.18
N GLY A 92 9.45 -25.26 -31.92
CA GLY A 92 9.06 -25.77 -33.25
C GLY A 92 8.15 -27.00 -33.27
N HIS A 93 7.78 -27.59 -32.13
CA HIS A 93 6.83 -28.72 -32.05
C HIS A 93 5.39 -28.23 -31.86
N LEU A 94 4.88 -27.48 -32.84
CA LEU A 94 3.56 -26.86 -32.80
C LEU A 94 2.63 -27.56 -33.79
N GLY A 95 1.96 -28.62 -33.32
CA GLY A 95 0.90 -29.33 -34.03
C GLY A 95 -0.47 -28.98 -33.46
N ALA A 96 -1.19 -29.99 -33.01
CA ALA A 96 -2.48 -29.82 -32.33
C ALA A 96 -2.35 -29.08 -30.97
N GLU A 97 -1.15 -29.10 -30.39
CA GLU A 97 -0.79 -28.47 -29.13
C GLU A 97 -0.77 -26.93 -29.21
N GLU A 98 -0.65 -26.38 -30.42
CA GLU A 98 -0.64 -24.94 -30.67
C GLU A 98 -1.91 -24.27 -30.15
N GLN A 99 -3.07 -24.92 -30.33
CA GLN A 99 -4.35 -24.37 -29.87
C GLN A 99 -4.39 -24.25 -28.34
N ALA A 100 -3.83 -25.23 -27.62
CA ALA A 100 -3.76 -25.20 -26.16
C ALA A 100 -2.83 -24.07 -25.67
N LEU A 101 -1.72 -23.83 -26.36
CA LEU A 101 -0.80 -22.74 -26.06
C LEU A 101 -1.42 -21.37 -26.37
N VAL A 102 -2.10 -21.21 -27.50
CA VAL A 102 -2.81 -19.96 -27.84
C VAL A 102 -3.88 -19.62 -26.79
N ALA A 103 -4.67 -20.60 -26.37
CA ALA A 103 -5.67 -20.40 -25.31
C ALA A 103 -5.01 -20.04 -23.97
N PHE A 104 -3.86 -20.64 -23.66
CA PHE A 104 -3.10 -20.33 -22.45
C PHE A 104 -2.48 -18.93 -22.49
N ASP A 105 -2.00 -18.47 -23.64
CA ASP A 105 -1.41 -17.13 -23.80
C ASP A 105 -2.44 -16.03 -23.49
N GLN A 106 -3.71 -16.22 -23.90
CA GLN A 106 -4.80 -15.31 -23.54
C GLN A 106 -5.01 -15.26 -22.02
N LEU A 107 -5.07 -16.42 -21.37
CA LEU A 107 -5.24 -16.52 -19.92
C LEU A 107 -4.04 -15.91 -19.16
N LEU A 108 -2.84 -16.10 -19.69
CA LEU A 108 -1.61 -15.56 -19.12
C LEU A 108 -1.60 -14.03 -19.16
N GLU A 109 -2.09 -13.44 -20.25
CA GLU A 109 -2.24 -11.99 -20.37
C GLU A 109 -3.31 -11.44 -19.40
N GLU A 110 -4.43 -12.13 -19.25
CA GLU A 110 -5.47 -11.77 -18.27
C GLU A 110 -4.92 -11.75 -16.83
N GLU A 111 -4.20 -12.80 -16.43
CA GLU A 111 -3.58 -12.89 -15.10
C GLU A 111 -2.45 -11.87 -14.92
N ARG A 112 -1.71 -11.53 -15.99
CA ARG A 112 -0.69 -10.47 -15.97
C ARG A 112 -1.34 -9.12 -15.67
N VAL A 113 -2.39 -8.76 -16.39
CA VAL A 113 -3.14 -7.52 -16.18
C VAL A 113 -3.77 -7.50 -14.78
N ALA A 114 -4.31 -8.63 -14.31
CA ALA A 114 -4.85 -8.74 -12.95
C ALA A 114 -3.77 -8.49 -11.89
N LEU A 115 -2.60 -9.12 -12.02
CA LEU A 115 -1.46 -8.90 -11.11
C LEU A 115 -0.92 -7.46 -11.19
N GLU A 116 -0.92 -6.84 -12.37
CA GLU A 116 -0.54 -5.44 -12.53
C GLU A 116 -1.51 -4.50 -11.82
N ARG A 117 -2.83 -4.79 -11.88
CA ARG A 117 -3.85 -4.08 -11.09
C ARG A 117 -3.71 -4.31 -9.59
N GLU A 118 -3.28 -5.49 -9.15
CA GLU A 118 -2.99 -5.78 -7.74
C GLU A 118 -1.72 -5.04 -7.26
N ARG A 119 -0.70 -4.94 -8.11
CA ARG A 119 0.59 -4.29 -7.80
C ARG A 119 0.54 -2.79 -7.87
N THR A 120 -0.21 -2.25 -8.83
CA THR A 120 -0.47 -0.82 -8.92
C THR A 120 -1.42 -0.52 -7.78
N PRO A 121 -0.97 0.12 -6.69
CA PRO A 121 -1.90 0.54 -5.66
C PRO A 121 -2.90 1.42 -6.39
N GLU A 122 -4.18 1.05 -6.38
CA GLU A 122 -5.21 1.89 -6.95
C GLU A 122 -4.95 3.33 -6.45
N PRO A 123 -4.76 4.34 -7.33
CA PRO A 123 -4.62 5.74 -6.89
C PRO A 123 -5.90 6.28 -6.22
N ARG A 124 -6.90 5.42 -5.98
CA ARG A 124 -8.30 5.74 -5.73
C ARG A 124 -8.62 6.24 -4.32
N ARG A 125 -7.64 6.45 -3.43
CA ARG A 125 -7.86 7.12 -2.12
C ARG A 125 -6.78 8.11 -1.68
N ALA A 126 -5.55 8.01 -2.20
CA ALA A 126 -4.51 8.96 -1.85
C ALA A 126 -4.76 10.34 -2.52
N ASP A 127 -5.22 10.36 -3.77
CA ASP A 127 -5.45 11.60 -4.53
C ASP A 127 -6.62 12.46 -4.02
N GLY A 128 -7.64 11.82 -3.43
CA GLY A 128 -8.74 12.53 -2.79
C GLY A 128 -8.31 13.21 -1.49
N LEU A 129 -7.50 12.51 -0.68
CA LEU A 129 -7.00 13.05 0.58
C LEU A 129 -5.97 14.16 0.34
N THR A 130 -5.05 13.99 -0.62
CA THR A 130 -4.06 15.02 -0.96
C THR A 130 -4.71 16.25 -1.55
N ARG A 131 -5.67 16.13 -2.48
CA ARG A 131 -6.45 17.30 -2.96
C ARG A 131 -7.26 17.97 -1.86
N GLN A 132 -7.84 17.21 -0.93
CA GLN A 132 -8.54 17.79 0.23
C GLN A 132 -7.57 18.51 1.17
N LEU A 133 -6.36 17.96 1.38
CA LEU A 133 -5.33 18.60 2.20
C LEU A 133 -4.77 19.86 1.54
N ASP A 134 -4.58 19.87 0.21
CA ASP A 134 -4.12 21.04 -0.53
C ASP A 134 -5.18 22.15 -0.52
N SER A 135 -6.46 21.77 -0.65
CA SER A 135 -7.59 22.71 -0.54
C SER A 135 -7.72 23.27 0.89
N ALA A 136 -7.56 22.42 1.91
CA ALA A 136 -7.56 22.82 3.31
C ALA A 136 -6.36 23.71 3.67
N ALA A 137 -5.19 23.48 3.06
CA ALA A 137 -4.01 24.31 3.23
C ALA A 137 -4.24 25.73 2.70
N GLY A 138 -4.88 25.85 1.53
CA GLY A 138 -5.26 27.14 0.95
C GLY A 138 -6.23 27.92 1.85
N ILE A 139 -7.27 27.25 2.37
CA ILE A 139 -8.25 27.86 3.29
C ILE A 139 -7.56 28.31 4.59
N MET A 140 -6.67 27.49 5.16
CA MET A 140 -5.89 27.82 6.35
C MET A 140 -4.99 29.03 6.15
N LEU A 141 -4.24 29.09 5.05
CA LEU A 141 -3.39 30.24 4.72
C LEU A 141 -4.22 31.52 4.53
N GLY A 142 -5.39 31.41 3.89
CA GLY A 142 -6.34 32.51 3.75
C GLY A 142 -6.85 33.00 5.11
N ALA A 143 -7.24 32.09 6.00
CA ALA A 143 -7.70 32.42 7.34
C ALA A 143 -6.59 33.09 8.18
N LEU A 144 -5.36 32.58 8.13
CA LEU A 144 -4.21 33.19 8.81
C LEU A 144 -3.93 34.60 8.29
N GLY A 145 -3.94 34.78 6.97
CA GLY A 145 -3.77 36.10 6.34
C GLY A 145 -4.87 37.08 6.74
N PHE A 146 -6.12 36.63 6.80
CA PHE A 146 -7.26 37.44 7.25
C PHE A 146 -7.13 37.86 8.71
N LEU A 147 -6.78 36.93 9.60
CA LEU A 147 -6.52 37.21 11.02
C LEU A 147 -5.37 38.21 11.20
N ALA A 148 -4.30 38.08 10.41
CA ALA A 148 -3.19 39.03 10.39
C ALA A 148 -3.63 40.44 9.98
N ALA A 149 -4.38 40.55 8.89
CA ALA A 149 -4.93 41.82 8.42
C ALA A 149 -5.87 42.44 9.48
N LEU A 150 -6.78 41.66 10.06
CA LEU A 150 -7.71 42.12 11.08
C LEU A 150 -6.98 42.65 12.32
N THR A 151 -5.96 41.93 12.79
CA THR A 151 -5.14 42.35 13.94
C THR A 151 -4.43 43.68 13.66
N ALA A 152 -3.87 43.84 12.45
CA ALA A 152 -3.22 45.09 12.05
C ALA A 152 -4.20 46.27 12.00
N VAL A 153 -5.43 46.06 11.49
CA VAL A 153 -6.49 47.09 11.48
C VAL A 153 -6.88 47.49 12.90
N LEU A 154 -7.13 46.52 13.79
CA LEU A 154 -7.49 46.80 15.18
C LEU A 154 -6.38 47.54 15.94
N ALA A 155 -5.12 47.17 15.72
CA ALA A 155 -3.98 47.87 16.29
C ALA A 155 -3.89 49.32 15.79
N SER A 156 -4.16 49.54 14.50
CA SER A 156 -4.14 50.86 13.87
C SER A 156 -5.27 51.77 14.41
N VAL A 157 -6.49 51.22 14.56
CA VAL A 157 -7.63 51.92 15.17
C VAL A 157 -7.34 52.27 16.63
N ASN A 158 -6.82 51.33 17.42
CA ASN A 158 -6.49 51.58 18.82
C ASN A 158 -5.40 52.66 18.98
N ALA A 159 -4.38 52.64 18.11
CA ALA A 159 -3.35 53.68 18.09
C ALA A 159 -3.94 55.06 17.73
N PHE A 160 -4.85 55.11 16.76
CA PHE A 160 -5.55 56.34 16.37
C PHE A 160 -6.42 56.91 17.50
N LEU A 161 -7.07 56.04 18.28
CA LEU A 161 -7.89 56.42 19.43
C LEU A 161 -7.08 56.76 20.70
N GLY A 162 -5.75 56.72 20.65
CA GLY A 162 -4.88 57.07 21.77
C GLY A 162 -4.81 56.01 22.88
N GLY A 163 -5.18 54.75 22.58
CA GLY A 163 -5.12 53.67 23.56
C GLY A 163 -3.68 53.35 23.97
N ALA A 164 -3.38 53.48 25.27
CA ALA A 164 -2.03 53.33 25.84
C ALA A 164 -1.41 51.93 25.67
N ASP A 165 -2.22 50.89 25.38
CA ASP A 165 -1.80 49.49 25.41
C ASP A 165 -1.85 48.78 24.05
N ALA A 166 -1.34 49.43 23.01
CA ALA A 166 -1.12 48.78 21.70
C ALA A 166 -0.35 47.44 21.81
N ARG A 167 0.55 47.32 22.79
CA ARG A 167 1.34 46.11 23.07
C ARG A 167 0.50 44.92 23.53
N MET A 168 -0.61 45.15 24.25
CA MET A 168 -1.51 44.07 24.69
C MET A 168 -2.27 43.49 23.51
N ILE A 169 -2.77 44.35 22.62
CA ILE A 169 -3.50 43.95 21.41
C ILE A 169 -2.60 43.13 20.47
N THR A 170 -1.33 43.52 20.29
CA THR A 170 -0.39 42.73 19.46
C THR A 170 -0.13 41.35 20.06
N ARG A 171 -0.02 41.23 21.39
CA ARG A 171 0.21 39.94 22.07
C ARG A 171 -0.99 39.01 21.96
N VAL A 172 -2.20 39.54 22.17
CA VAL A 172 -3.44 38.76 22.05
C VAL A 172 -3.66 38.32 20.60
N GLY A 173 -3.43 39.22 19.64
CA GLY A 173 -3.50 38.89 18.21
C GLY A 173 -2.49 37.81 17.80
N PHE A 174 -1.25 37.87 18.31
CA PHE A 174 -0.23 36.85 18.04
C PHE A 174 -0.60 35.48 18.63
N LEU A 175 -1.13 35.44 19.86
CA LEU A 175 -1.63 34.21 20.48
C LEU A 175 -2.78 33.59 19.68
N LEU A 176 -3.71 34.40 19.18
CA LEU A 176 -4.81 33.94 18.35
C LEU A 176 -4.36 33.38 16.99
N MET A 177 -3.22 33.81 16.45
CA MET A 177 -2.64 33.23 15.22
C MET A 177 -1.88 31.92 15.46
N LEU A 178 -1.28 31.73 16.64
CA LEU A 178 -0.52 30.51 16.95
C LEU A 178 -1.42 29.29 17.15
N ILE A 179 -2.62 29.48 17.69
CA ILE A 179 -3.60 28.40 17.93
C ILE A 179 -3.93 27.63 16.63
N PRO A 180 -4.44 28.26 15.54
CA PRO A 180 -4.76 27.54 14.31
C PRO A 180 -3.53 26.93 13.65
N LEU A 181 -2.37 27.60 13.72
CA LEU A 181 -1.12 27.08 13.16
C LEU A 181 -0.66 25.79 13.88
N SER A 182 -0.79 25.74 15.21
CA SER A 182 -0.44 24.56 16.01
C SER A 182 -1.37 23.38 15.75
N ILE A 183 -2.68 23.63 15.58
CA ILE A 183 -3.68 22.62 15.24
C ILE A 183 -3.40 22.05 13.85
N TRP A 184 -3.07 22.89 12.87
CA TRP A 184 -2.70 22.45 11.52
C TRP A 184 -1.43 21.59 11.49
N ALA A 185 -0.39 22.01 12.21
CA ALA A 185 0.86 21.25 12.34
C ALA A 185 0.60 19.86 12.94
N ALA A 186 -0.28 19.77 13.95
CA ALA A 186 -0.66 18.49 14.56
C ALA A 186 -1.38 17.56 13.58
N ILE A 187 -2.38 18.07 12.85
CA ILE A 187 -3.19 17.29 11.91
C ILE A 187 -2.34 16.79 10.74
N SER A 188 -1.55 17.67 10.13
CA SER A 188 -0.67 17.33 9.00
C SER A 188 0.38 16.27 9.38
N THR A 189 0.94 16.37 10.58
CA THR A 189 1.88 15.37 11.11
C THR A 189 1.19 14.03 11.40
N ALA A 190 -0.03 14.03 11.94
CA ALA A 190 -0.80 12.81 12.24
C ALA A 190 -1.28 12.07 10.98
N VAL A 191 -1.52 12.78 9.88
CA VAL A 191 -1.89 12.21 8.58
C VAL A 191 -0.68 11.57 7.89
N ARG A 192 0.47 12.26 7.85
CA ARG A 192 1.71 11.75 7.24
C ARG A 192 2.30 10.52 7.95
N LEU A 193 2.05 10.36 9.25
CA LEU A 193 2.63 9.30 10.08
C LEU A 193 1.61 8.23 10.51
N SER A 194 0.49 8.11 9.79
CA SER A 194 -0.68 7.30 10.13
C SER A 194 -0.46 5.77 10.24
N GLY A 195 0.77 5.27 10.11
CA GLY A 195 1.12 3.88 10.39
C GLY A 195 1.36 3.52 11.86
N ARG A 196 1.62 4.47 12.77
CA ARG A 196 2.00 4.17 14.18
C ARG A 196 1.17 4.95 15.20
N ARG A 197 0.21 4.26 15.82
CA ARG A 197 -0.77 4.78 16.80
C ARG A 197 -0.14 5.48 18.02
N TRP A 198 1.05 5.07 18.43
CA TRP A 198 1.77 5.61 19.60
C TRP A 198 2.29 7.04 19.39
N PHE A 199 2.50 7.47 18.14
CA PHE A 199 3.05 8.80 17.87
C PHE A 199 2.01 9.92 17.99
N ARG A 200 0.71 9.61 17.75
CA ARG A 200 -0.40 10.57 17.90
C ARG A 200 -0.57 11.04 19.35
N ALA A 201 -0.33 10.15 20.32
CA ALA A 201 -0.34 10.47 21.74
C ALA A 201 0.83 11.39 22.13
N GLY A 202 2.01 11.21 21.51
CA GLY A 202 3.17 12.06 21.78
C GLY A 202 2.98 13.52 21.32
N VAL A 203 2.44 13.72 20.11
CA VAL A 203 2.22 15.08 19.57
C VAL A 203 1.14 15.84 20.35
N THR A 204 0.05 15.17 20.73
CA THR A 204 -1.01 15.79 21.55
C THR A 204 -0.51 16.16 22.94
N ALA A 205 0.29 15.29 23.58
CA ALA A 205 0.93 15.59 24.85
C ALA A 205 1.88 16.79 24.75
N ALA A 206 2.70 16.88 23.70
CA ALA A 206 3.62 17.99 23.50
C ALA A 206 2.91 19.35 23.32
N ILE A 207 1.80 19.38 22.58
CA ILE A 207 1.00 20.60 22.38
C ILE A 207 0.37 21.05 23.70
N LEU A 208 -0.17 20.12 24.49
CA LEU A 208 -0.71 20.39 25.81
C LEU A 208 0.36 20.96 26.75
N VAL A 209 1.56 20.39 26.75
CA VAL A 209 2.69 20.88 27.55
C VAL A 209 3.08 22.29 27.12
N CYS A 210 3.20 22.58 25.83
CA CYS A 210 3.51 23.94 25.35
C CYS A 210 2.42 24.96 25.72
N ALA A 211 1.14 24.59 25.63
CA ALA A 211 0.03 25.47 26.02
C ALA A 211 0.06 25.77 27.52
N VAL A 212 0.31 24.77 28.37
CA VAL A 212 0.42 24.93 29.82
C VAL A 212 1.63 25.80 30.19
N LEU A 213 2.78 25.60 29.52
CA LEU A 213 3.96 26.43 29.76
C LEU A 213 3.75 27.89 29.36
N LEU A 214 3.04 28.15 28.25
CA LEU A 214 2.67 29.51 27.83
C LEU A 214 1.74 30.19 28.83
N LEU A 215 0.71 29.47 29.31
CA LEU A 215 -0.20 29.97 30.35
C LEU A 215 0.54 30.24 31.67
N GLY A 216 1.43 29.34 32.07
CA GLY A 216 2.26 29.50 33.28
C GLY A 216 3.27 30.63 33.19
N TRP A 217 3.76 30.97 31.99
CA TRP A 217 4.64 32.13 31.80
C TRP A 217 3.91 33.46 31.83
N LEU A 218 2.61 33.46 31.49
CA LEU A 218 1.76 34.65 31.52
C LEU A 218 1.24 34.98 32.93
N GLY A 219 0.99 33.97 33.77
CA GLY A 219 0.44 34.14 35.13
C GLY A 219 1.24 35.08 36.05
N PRO A 220 2.55 34.88 36.28
CA PRO A 220 3.32 35.65 37.25
C PRO A 220 3.53 37.13 36.87
N ARG A 221 3.22 37.52 35.62
CA ARG A 221 3.34 38.90 35.14
C ARG A 221 2.02 39.66 35.13
N ALA A 222 0.89 38.97 35.25
CA ALA A 222 -0.40 39.62 35.41
C ALA A 222 -0.50 40.30 36.80
N ASP A 223 0.05 39.66 37.83
CA ASP A 223 0.05 40.18 39.20
C ASP A 223 0.92 41.43 39.37
N ALA A 224 1.94 41.62 38.53
CA ALA A 224 2.78 42.82 38.55
C ALA A 224 2.18 44.04 37.82
N LEU A 225 1.09 43.85 37.06
CA LEU A 225 0.45 44.89 36.24
C LEU A 225 -0.89 45.37 36.80
N LEU A 226 -1.34 44.80 37.93
CA LEU A 226 -2.54 45.22 38.65
C LEU A 226 -2.19 45.65 40.09
N PRO A 227 -1.43 46.75 40.29
CA PRO A 227 -1.28 47.34 41.62
C PRO A 227 -2.52 48.16 41.94
N TRP A 228 -3.70 47.53 42.03
CA TRP A 228 -4.86 48.19 42.59
C TRP A 228 -4.97 47.85 44.07
N GLU A 229 -4.84 48.91 44.86
CA GLU A 229 -5.46 49.12 46.16
C GLU A 229 -4.97 48.27 47.34
N THR A 230 -3.97 48.80 48.03
CA THR A 230 -4.11 49.01 49.47
C THR A 230 -3.55 50.39 49.84
N GLU A 231 -4.48 51.29 50.16
CA GLU A 231 -4.39 52.60 50.84
C GLU A 231 -3.79 53.81 50.11
#